data_AF-A0A1S2Z3L8-F1
#
_entry.id   AF-A0A1S2Z3L8-F1
#
_cell.length_a   1.000
_cell.length_b   1.000
_cell.length_c   1.000
_cell.angle_alpha   90.00
_cell.angle_beta   90.00
_cell.angle_gamma   90.00
#
_symmetry.space_group_name_H-M   'P 1'
#
loop_
_entity.id
_entity.type
_entity.pdbx_description
1 polymer ?
#
loop_
_entity_poly.entity_id
_entity_poly.type
_entity_poly.pdbx_seq_one_letter_code
_entity_poly.pdbx_strand_id
1 'polypeptide(L)'
;MEQPLLPEQRSELVENQSGKWSSYQYVGRTGSGIPTASLAGTDVSVDEIRSAAAVSSAGYYPSLHGALDGSPEFDPAVQALVYQGGSYGGSRPEFRRETLDEVEIRELLIDHVGHRCCWGSRPARTWKIHAVEDCNVYVGTLDTFTEEREIVKETEPYLGGSIDGKDNGPELSVWELDLRSQFPFLFVPFREVRESIPHSEIIEKCSGCAGRGELVCATCNTDQEPGHYKENQMTQCSTCYGRGLIAHKDGSDTICVKCNGKGKLPCGTCGSRGLLKCETCTGSGSLLSRSVAIIKWKTLSTRKVSATKGAASVPDEVFHRSKGVQLCNTQAHQCTPAFFADSFFLNMFSSEVIADRAQVPTTARVICERHIISVVPVTRVTMSHRRQSFSFYIVGYSRDVYLKDYYPSRYCWGLCPCLEWLKL
;
A
#
# COMPACT_ATOMS: atom_id res chain seq x y z
N MET A 1 -11.01 -55.30 -18.76
CA MET A 1 -11.85 -54.09 -18.76
C MET A 1 -10.89 -52.92 -18.90
N GLU A 2 -10.46 -52.69 -20.14
CA GLU A 2 -10.99 -51.65 -21.03
C GLU A 2 -10.54 -50.23 -20.61
N GLN A 3 -9.55 -49.75 -21.36
CA GLN A 3 -9.22 -48.34 -21.65
C GLN A 3 -10.35 -47.70 -22.52
N PRO A 4 -10.25 -46.43 -23.00
CA PRO A 4 -9.66 -45.17 -22.52
C PRO A 4 -10.66 -43.97 -22.70
N LEU A 5 -10.21 -42.70 -22.56
CA LEU A 5 -10.41 -41.55 -23.49
C LEU A 5 -10.34 -40.17 -22.78
N LEU A 6 -9.40 -39.33 -23.21
CA LEU A 6 -9.50 -37.85 -23.26
C LEU A 6 -9.91 -37.49 -24.71
N PRO A 7 -10.48 -36.31 -25.11
CA PRO A 7 -9.98 -34.95 -24.82
C PRO A 7 -10.95 -33.71 -24.93
N GLU A 8 -10.40 -32.51 -24.65
CA GLU A 8 -10.57 -31.14 -25.24
C GLU A 8 -11.93 -30.46 -25.60
N GLN A 9 -12.12 -29.20 -25.14
CA GLN A 9 -12.40 -27.94 -25.91
C GLN A 9 -12.86 -26.81 -24.93
N ARG A 10 -12.18 -25.66 -24.72
CA ARG A 10 -11.90 -24.44 -25.53
C ARG A 10 -13.02 -23.37 -25.48
N SER A 11 -12.62 -22.17 -24.98
CA SER A 11 -13.13 -20.78 -25.25
C SER A 11 -14.53 -20.39 -24.70
N GLU A 12 -14.88 -19.19 -24.19
CA GLU A 12 -14.38 -17.80 -24.27
C GLU A 12 -14.71 -16.98 -22.98
N LEU A 13 -14.09 -15.79 -22.90
CA LEU A 13 -14.22 -14.71 -21.91
C LEU A 13 -15.63 -14.09 -21.82
N VAL A 14 -16.02 -13.56 -20.65
CA VAL A 14 -16.36 -12.14 -20.38
C VAL A 14 -16.56 -11.93 -18.86
N GLU A 15 -16.10 -10.76 -18.40
CA GLU A 15 -15.95 -10.23 -17.06
C GLU A 15 -17.23 -10.19 -16.19
N ASN A 16 -17.05 -10.28 -14.87
CA ASN A 16 -17.61 -9.25 -13.98
C ASN A 16 -16.81 -9.09 -12.69
N GLN A 17 -16.50 -7.83 -12.41
CA GLN A 17 -15.61 -7.33 -11.38
C GLN A 17 -16.25 -7.45 -9.99
N SER A 18 -15.52 -8.01 -9.01
CA SER A 18 -15.77 -7.73 -7.59
C SER A 18 -14.42 -7.52 -6.88
N GLY A 19 -14.26 -6.31 -6.35
CA GLY A 19 -13.00 -5.74 -5.89
C GLY A 19 -12.23 -6.59 -4.87
N LYS A 20 -10.95 -6.77 -5.18
CA LYS A 20 -9.90 -7.34 -4.33
C LYS A 20 -9.79 -6.59 -3.01
N TRP A 21 -10.05 -7.28 -1.91
CA TRP A 21 -9.47 -6.97 -0.60
C TRP A 21 -7.97 -7.29 -0.65
N SER A 22 -7.13 -6.25 -0.56
CA SER A 22 -5.69 -6.41 -0.35
C SER A 22 -5.41 -6.47 1.14
N SER A 23 -4.77 -7.55 1.56
CA SER A 23 -4.39 -7.90 2.92
C SER A 23 -3.25 -7.01 3.43
N TYR A 24 -3.52 -6.18 4.44
CA TYR A 24 -2.48 -5.71 5.34
C TYR A 24 -2.13 -6.82 6.32
N GLN A 25 -1.08 -7.57 6.01
CA GLN A 25 -0.37 -8.39 6.99
C GLN A 25 0.59 -7.47 7.78
N TYR A 26 0.68 -7.71 9.09
CA TYR A 26 1.29 -6.88 10.15
C TYR A 26 0.40 -5.79 10.75
N VAL A 27 -0.70 -6.21 11.38
CA VAL A 27 -1.23 -5.52 12.56
C VAL A 27 -1.06 -6.49 13.73
N GLY A 28 -0.05 -6.24 14.56
CA GLY A 28 0.14 -6.98 15.81
C GLY A 28 -1.03 -6.71 16.73
N ARG A 29 -1.81 -7.76 17.04
CA ARG A 29 -2.89 -7.73 18.02
C ARG A 29 -2.27 -7.68 19.41
N THR A 30 -2.30 -6.52 20.07
CA THR A 30 -2.07 -6.41 21.52
C THR A 30 -3.36 -5.92 22.18
N GLY A 31 -4.27 -6.85 22.41
CA GLY A 31 -5.36 -6.65 23.34
C GLY A 31 -4.81 -6.74 24.77
N SER A 32 -4.65 -5.61 25.44
CA SER A 32 -4.53 -5.56 26.89
C SER A 32 -5.52 -4.51 27.39
N GLY A 33 -6.70 -4.98 27.79
CA GLY A 33 -7.65 -4.17 28.54
C GLY A 33 -7.17 -4.06 29.97
N ILE A 34 -6.69 -2.88 30.36
CA ILE A 34 -6.48 -2.53 31.77
C ILE A 34 -7.67 -1.65 32.19
N PRO A 35 -8.38 -1.98 33.29
CA PRO A 35 -9.48 -1.16 33.78
C PRO A 35 -8.90 0.08 34.48
N THR A 36 -8.97 1.25 33.85
CA THR A 36 -8.57 2.51 34.48
C THR A 36 -9.60 2.90 35.54
N ALA A 37 -9.20 2.76 36.80
CA ALA A 37 -9.91 3.26 37.97
C ALA A 37 -10.12 4.77 37.89
N SER A 38 -11.24 5.26 38.42
CA SER A 38 -11.64 6.67 38.45
C SER A 38 -10.52 7.60 38.91
N LEU A 39 -10.06 8.46 38.01
CA LEU A 39 -9.47 9.75 38.35
C LEU A 39 -10.43 10.82 37.82
N ALA A 40 -10.90 11.67 38.73
CA ALA A 40 -11.65 12.88 38.36
C ALA A 40 -10.74 13.76 37.49
N GLY A 41 -11.16 14.10 36.27
CA GLY A 41 -10.37 14.86 35.29
C GLY A 41 -10.27 14.26 33.88
N THR A 42 -11.08 13.25 33.54
CA THR A 42 -11.08 12.63 32.19
C THR A 42 -11.75 13.47 31.11
N ASP A 43 -12.43 14.54 31.47
CA ASP A 43 -13.15 15.40 30.54
C ASP A 43 -12.36 16.71 30.37
N VAL A 44 -11.62 16.80 29.26
CA VAL A 44 -10.92 18.03 28.85
C VAL A 44 -11.99 19.09 28.57
N SER A 45 -11.86 20.26 29.20
CA SER A 45 -12.83 21.34 29.03
C SER A 45 -12.80 21.92 27.62
N VAL A 46 -13.91 22.54 27.19
CA VAL A 46 -13.99 23.18 25.86
C VAL A 46 -12.96 24.31 25.72
N ASP A 47 -12.65 24.99 26.83
CA ASP A 47 -11.65 26.05 26.85
C ASP A 47 -10.22 25.49 26.72
N GLU A 48 -9.93 24.32 27.30
CA GLU A 48 -8.66 23.60 27.09
C GLU A 48 -8.46 23.18 25.63
N ILE A 49 -9.52 22.68 24.96
CA ILE A 49 -9.49 22.33 23.52
C ILE A 49 -9.20 23.58 22.68
N ARG A 50 -9.82 24.72 23.03
CA ARG A 50 -9.67 25.99 22.31
C ARG A 50 -8.26 26.57 22.47
N SER A 51 -7.70 26.52 23.68
CA SER A 51 -6.32 26.95 23.95
C SER A 51 -5.31 26.11 23.18
N ALA A 52 -5.48 24.78 23.14
CA ALA A 52 -4.60 23.90 22.39
C ALA A 52 -4.62 24.17 20.87
N ALA A 53 -5.82 24.33 20.29
CA ALA A 53 -5.96 24.62 18.86
C ALA A 53 -5.39 25.99 18.45
N ALA A 54 -5.47 26.99 19.34
CA ALA A 54 -4.94 28.33 19.07
C ALA A 54 -3.40 28.37 19.02
N VAL A 55 -2.72 27.62 19.88
CA VAL A 55 -1.26 27.56 19.92
C VAL A 55 -0.68 26.92 18.65
N SER A 56 -1.34 25.91 18.10
CA SER A 56 -0.92 25.25 16.85
C SER A 56 -0.97 26.15 15.62
N SER A 57 -1.81 27.19 15.61
CA SER A 57 -1.88 28.15 14.49
C SER A 57 -0.75 29.20 14.49
N ALA A 58 0.03 29.29 15.57
CA ALA A 58 1.12 30.26 15.72
C ALA A 58 2.52 29.69 15.36
N GLY A 59 2.62 28.39 15.11
CA GLY A 59 3.88 27.70 14.82
C GLY A 59 4.08 27.45 13.32
N TYR A 60 4.41 28.48 12.54
CA TYR A 60 5.07 28.25 11.26
C TYR A 60 6.50 27.78 11.53
N TYR A 61 6.71 26.47 11.56
CA TYR A 61 8.05 25.90 11.55
C TYR A 61 8.61 25.95 10.11
N PRO A 62 9.83 26.49 9.89
CA PRO A 62 10.46 26.44 8.59
C PRO A 62 10.64 24.99 8.15
N SER A 63 10.21 24.68 6.92
CA SER A 63 10.50 23.40 6.28
C SER A 63 12.01 23.11 6.36
N LEU A 64 12.38 21.95 6.91
CA LEU A 64 13.77 21.46 6.99
C LEU A 64 14.46 21.27 5.61
N HIS A 65 13.78 21.61 4.51
CA HIS A 65 14.30 21.56 3.14
C HIS A 65 14.07 22.85 2.32
N GLY A 66 13.88 24.01 2.97
CA GLY A 66 13.72 25.31 2.29
C GLY A 66 14.94 25.79 1.45
N ALA A 67 15.95 24.95 1.22
CA ALA A 67 17.17 25.27 0.49
C ALA A 67 17.30 24.59 -0.89
N LEU A 68 16.26 23.89 -1.39
CA LEU A 68 16.34 23.17 -2.68
C LEU A 68 15.30 23.56 -3.74
N ASP A 69 14.43 24.53 -3.48
CA ASP A 69 13.52 25.07 -4.49
C ASP A 69 13.98 26.45 -4.97
N GLY A 70 14.52 26.49 -6.20
CA GLY A 70 14.56 27.71 -6.99
C GLY A 70 13.13 28.12 -7.32
N SER A 71 12.62 29.13 -6.64
CA SER A 71 11.30 29.70 -6.90
C SER A 71 11.27 30.43 -8.25
N PRO A 72 10.21 30.33 -9.05
CA PRO A 72 9.78 31.44 -9.89
C PRO A 72 8.95 32.40 -9.02
N GLU A 73 9.33 33.67 -9.05
CA GLU A 73 8.62 34.79 -8.43
C GLU A 73 7.12 34.78 -8.77
N PHE A 74 6.28 34.93 -7.74
CA PHE A 74 4.91 35.41 -7.89
C PHE A 74 4.72 36.66 -7.01
N ASP A 75 4.12 37.67 -7.64
CA ASP A 75 3.97 39.08 -7.28
C ASP A 75 3.57 39.38 -5.80
N PRO A 76 4.23 40.34 -5.11
CA PRO A 76 3.89 40.76 -3.76
C PRO A 76 2.83 41.88 -3.77
N ALA A 77 1.56 41.49 -3.88
CA ALA A 77 0.43 42.35 -3.49
C ALA A 77 -0.63 41.42 -2.90
N VAL A 78 -0.54 41.07 -1.61
CA VAL A 78 -1.26 41.78 -0.54
C VAL A 78 -0.37 41.81 0.72
N GLN A 79 0.43 42.86 0.88
CA GLN A 79 1.17 43.10 2.12
C GLN A 79 0.24 43.54 3.26
N ALA A 80 0.38 42.83 4.36
CA ALA A 80 0.56 43.36 5.71
C ALA A 80 -0.48 44.37 6.23
N LEU A 81 -1.35 43.88 7.12
CA LEU A 81 -1.76 44.71 8.26
C LEU A 81 -0.75 44.48 9.39
N VAL A 82 0.14 45.47 9.53
CA VAL A 82 1.01 45.69 10.67
C VAL A 82 0.16 45.84 11.92
N TYR A 83 0.41 44.99 12.93
CA TYR A 83 -0.21 45.11 14.25
C TYR A 83 0.52 46.23 15.02
N GLN A 84 0.02 47.46 14.93
CA GLN A 84 0.32 48.50 15.91
C GLN A 84 -0.63 48.35 17.11
N GLY A 85 -0.05 48.37 18.31
CA GLY A 85 -0.78 48.31 19.56
C GLY A 85 -1.87 49.38 19.65
N GLY A 86 -3.11 48.94 19.85
CA GLY A 86 -4.26 49.80 20.03
C GLY A 86 -5.43 48.99 20.57
N SER A 87 -5.84 49.30 21.79
CA SER A 87 -7.00 48.76 22.49
C SER A 87 -8.29 49.16 21.78
N TYR A 88 -8.90 48.28 20.99
CA TYR A 88 -10.33 48.32 20.65
C TYR A 88 -10.86 46.90 20.44
N GLY A 89 -11.91 46.55 21.19
CA GLY A 89 -12.57 45.26 21.14
C GLY A 89 -13.14 44.97 19.75
N GLY A 90 -12.62 43.92 19.11
CA GLY A 90 -13.16 43.33 17.90
C GLY A 90 -13.32 41.84 18.11
N SER A 91 -14.56 41.36 17.99
CA SER A 91 -14.98 39.98 18.17
C SER A 91 -14.15 39.04 17.29
N ARG A 92 -13.36 38.15 17.91
CA ARG A 92 -12.83 36.95 17.24
C ARG A 92 -14.02 36.12 16.75
N PRO A 93 -13.90 35.36 15.63
CA PRO A 93 -14.95 34.42 15.26
C PRO A 93 -15.04 33.39 16.38
N GLU A 94 -16.08 33.54 17.22
CA GLU A 94 -16.47 32.53 18.17
C GLU A 94 -16.74 31.26 17.36
N PHE A 95 -15.93 30.21 17.56
CA PHE A 95 -16.32 28.86 17.19
C PHE A 95 -17.58 28.55 18.00
N ARG A 96 -18.73 28.91 17.42
CA ARG A 96 -20.05 28.68 17.98
C ARG A 96 -20.19 27.18 18.10
N ARG A 97 -20.45 26.73 19.32
CA ARG A 97 -20.90 25.38 19.63
C ARG A 97 -22.05 25.06 18.66
N GLU A 98 -21.85 24.18 17.69
CA GLU A 98 -22.98 23.53 17.02
C GLU A 98 -23.50 22.48 18.00
N THR A 99 -24.17 22.94 19.05
CA THR A 99 -25.04 22.08 19.85
C THR A 99 -26.10 21.54 18.90
N LEU A 100 -25.99 20.25 18.57
CA LEU A 100 -26.98 19.56 17.76
C LEU A 100 -28.34 19.72 18.43
N ASP A 101 -29.31 20.24 17.69
CA ASP A 101 -30.66 20.38 18.22
C ASP A 101 -31.44 19.04 18.14
N GLU A 102 -32.57 18.97 18.83
CA GLU A 102 -33.39 17.74 18.85
C GLU A 102 -33.91 17.35 17.45
N VAL A 103 -34.12 18.32 16.56
CA VAL A 103 -34.63 18.08 15.22
C VAL A 103 -33.56 17.40 14.38
N GLU A 104 -32.35 17.95 14.39
CA GLU A 104 -31.18 17.47 13.68
C GLU A 104 -30.76 16.07 14.16
N ILE A 105 -30.75 15.85 15.47
CA ILE A 105 -30.47 14.52 16.05
C ILE A 105 -31.47 13.47 15.52
N ARG A 106 -32.75 13.82 15.45
CA ARG A 106 -33.78 12.91 14.92
C ARG A 106 -33.62 12.69 13.42
N GLU A 107 -33.35 13.73 12.63
CA GLU A 107 -33.14 13.61 11.19
C GLU A 107 -31.99 12.68 10.86
N LEU A 108 -30.84 12.84 11.52
CA LEU A 108 -29.67 11.97 11.37
C LEU A 108 -30.01 10.50 11.68
N LEU A 109 -30.75 10.25 12.78
CA LEU A 109 -31.16 8.89 13.13
C LEU A 109 -32.18 8.32 12.13
N ILE A 110 -33.13 9.13 11.67
CA ILE A 110 -34.15 8.72 10.68
C ILE A 110 -33.46 8.33 9.36
N ASP A 111 -32.51 9.14 8.91
CA ASP A 111 -31.74 8.86 7.70
C ASP A 111 -30.95 7.55 7.84
N HIS A 112 -30.21 7.39 8.94
CA HIS A 112 -29.45 6.16 9.21
C HIS A 112 -30.34 4.91 9.24
N VAL A 113 -31.49 4.99 9.91
CA VAL A 113 -32.44 3.87 10.02
C VAL A 113 -33.10 3.58 8.67
N GLY A 114 -33.40 4.62 7.87
CA GLY A 114 -34.01 4.48 6.54
C GLY A 114 -33.17 3.67 5.57
N HIS A 115 -31.84 3.69 5.72
CA HIS A 115 -30.90 2.92 4.92
C HIS A 115 -30.75 1.45 5.37
N ARG A 116 -31.40 1.03 6.48
CA ARG A 116 -31.32 -0.35 6.98
C ARG A 116 -32.64 -1.09 6.83
N CYS A 117 -32.58 -2.19 6.08
CA CYS A 117 -33.74 -3.05 5.89
C CYS A 117 -34.28 -3.57 7.24
N CYS A 118 -35.60 -3.64 7.34
CA CYS A 118 -36.30 -4.21 8.49
C CYS A 118 -36.15 -3.43 9.80
N TRP A 119 -35.68 -2.17 9.76
CA TRP A 119 -35.70 -1.25 10.90
C TRP A 119 -36.89 -0.27 10.76
N GLY A 120 -37.78 -0.25 11.74
CA GLY A 120 -38.96 0.63 11.71
C GLY A 120 -38.61 2.05 12.12
N SER A 121 -39.15 3.07 11.44
CA SER A 121 -38.84 4.48 11.74
C SER A 121 -39.47 5.02 13.04
N ARG A 122 -40.37 4.27 13.67
CA ARG A 122 -41.17 4.74 14.82
C ARG A 122 -40.30 5.13 16.02
N PRO A 123 -39.30 4.34 16.47
CA PRO A 123 -38.43 4.77 17.57
C PRO A 123 -37.67 6.07 17.28
N ALA A 124 -37.15 6.22 16.06
CA ALA A 124 -36.42 7.43 15.66
C ALA A 124 -37.32 8.68 15.69
N ARG A 125 -38.59 8.55 15.30
CA ARG A 125 -39.54 9.67 15.23
C ARG A 125 -40.21 10.03 16.55
N THR A 126 -40.54 9.02 17.38
CA THR A 126 -41.47 9.23 18.50
C THR A 126 -40.89 8.98 19.89
N TRP A 127 -39.70 8.37 20.01
CA TRP A 127 -39.11 8.19 21.34
C TRP A 127 -38.59 9.53 21.87
N LYS A 128 -38.63 9.70 23.20
CA LYS A 128 -38.14 10.92 23.83
C LYS A 128 -36.61 10.84 23.92
N ILE A 129 -35.93 11.93 23.57
CA ILE A 129 -34.50 12.06 23.86
C ILE A 129 -34.39 12.29 25.36
N HIS A 130 -33.77 11.33 26.06
CA HIS A 130 -33.62 11.35 27.51
C HIS A 130 -32.30 12.01 27.93
N ALA A 131 -31.23 11.78 27.17
CA ALA A 131 -29.93 12.37 27.42
C ALA A 131 -29.16 12.59 26.12
N VAL A 132 -28.38 13.67 26.09
CA VAL A 132 -27.41 14.02 25.05
C VAL A 132 -26.11 14.33 25.76
N GLU A 133 -25.08 13.54 25.51
CA GLU A 133 -23.82 13.57 26.24
C GLU A 133 -22.65 13.75 25.27
N ASP A 134 -21.81 14.75 25.52
CA ASP A 134 -20.57 14.97 24.77
C ASP A 134 -19.51 13.97 25.26
N CYS A 135 -19.12 13.05 24.37
CA CYS A 135 -18.24 11.92 24.65
C CYS A 135 -16.98 11.99 23.78
N ASN A 136 -16.34 13.15 23.70
CA ASN A 136 -15.18 13.41 22.83
C ASN A 136 -14.14 12.27 22.87
N VAL A 137 -13.56 12.00 21.71
CA VAL A 137 -12.56 10.94 21.52
C VAL A 137 -11.27 11.55 21.01
N TYR A 138 -10.16 11.19 21.62
CA TYR A 138 -8.84 11.68 21.23
C TYR A 138 -8.13 10.63 20.41
N VAL A 139 -7.54 11.08 19.31
CA VAL A 139 -6.81 10.26 18.37
C VAL A 139 -5.41 10.83 18.26
N GLY A 140 -4.42 10.00 18.60
CA GLY A 140 -3.01 10.31 18.39
C GLY A 140 -2.45 9.45 17.26
N THR A 141 -1.69 10.06 16.36
CA THR A 141 -1.01 9.38 15.25
C THR A 141 0.45 9.79 15.24
N LEU A 142 1.35 8.80 15.18
CA LEU A 142 2.76 9.00 14.91
C LEU A 142 3.09 8.34 13.56
N ASP A 143 3.37 9.17 12.57
CA ASP A 143 3.86 8.73 11.27
C ASP A 143 5.39 8.83 11.26
N THR A 144 6.08 7.71 11.05
CA THR A 144 7.53 7.65 10.85
C THR A 144 7.81 7.36 9.37
N PHE A 145 8.34 8.36 8.66
CA PHE A 145 8.70 8.28 7.26
C PHE A 145 10.14 7.77 7.12
N THR A 146 10.31 6.67 6.41
CA THR A 146 11.58 5.94 6.30
C THR A 146 11.99 5.73 4.86
N GLU A 147 13.30 5.58 4.65
CA GLU A 147 13.92 5.22 3.39
C GLU A 147 14.79 3.98 3.55
N GLU A 148 14.59 3.01 2.66
CA GLU A 148 15.41 1.82 2.51
C GLU A 148 16.05 1.83 1.12
N ARG A 149 17.31 1.40 1.05
CA ARG A 149 18.01 1.20 -0.22
C ARG A 149 18.64 -0.19 -0.25
N GLU A 150 18.42 -0.92 -1.34
CA GLU A 150 19.05 -2.21 -1.61
C GLU A 150 19.69 -2.22 -3.01
N ILE A 151 20.72 -3.04 -3.20
CA ILE A 151 21.39 -3.19 -4.49
C ILE A 151 21.06 -4.58 -5.04
N VAL A 152 20.61 -4.63 -6.29
CA VAL A 152 20.38 -5.86 -7.04
C VAL A 152 21.22 -5.85 -8.30
N LYS A 153 21.82 -6.99 -8.65
CA LYS A 153 22.51 -7.15 -9.92
C LYS A 153 21.54 -7.60 -10.99
N GLU A 154 21.47 -6.85 -12.08
CA GLU A 154 20.74 -7.24 -13.28
C GLU A 154 21.73 -7.68 -14.37
N THR A 155 21.39 -8.75 -15.09
CA THR A 155 22.20 -9.25 -16.20
C THR A 155 21.37 -9.38 -17.47
N GLU A 156 21.91 -8.95 -18.60
CA GLU A 156 21.29 -9.05 -19.91
C GLU A 156 22.29 -9.46 -21.00
N PRO A 157 21.84 -10.00 -22.15
CA PRO A 157 22.73 -10.30 -23.27
C PRO A 157 23.47 -9.06 -23.76
N TYR A 158 24.81 -9.11 -23.79
CA TYR A 158 25.59 -8.01 -24.35
C TYR A 158 25.60 -8.10 -25.88
N LEU A 159 24.97 -7.15 -26.56
CA LEU A 159 24.86 -7.10 -28.03
C LEU A 159 25.93 -6.20 -28.70
N GLY A 160 26.89 -5.69 -27.92
CA GLY A 160 27.86 -4.69 -28.36
C GLY A 160 27.43 -3.26 -28.01
N GLY A 161 28.40 -2.36 -27.88
CA GLY A 161 28.18 -0.95 -27.54
C GLY A 161 29.28 -0.40 -26.64
N SER A 162 29.22 0.89 -26.33
CA SER A 162 29.95 1.43 -25.18
C SER A 162 29.18 1.12 -23.90
N ILE A 163 29.89 0.73 -22.85
CA ILE A 163 29.31 0.52 -21.52
C ILE A 163 29.75 1.64 -20.58
N ASP A 164 28.94 1.88 -19.56
CA ASP A 164 29.31 2.73 -18.44
C ASP A 164 29.96 1.92 -17.31
N GLY A 165 31.21 1.52 -17.54
CA GLY A 165 31.99 0.72 -16.59
C GLY A 165 32.96 1.55 -15.75
N LYS A 166 33.78 0.85 -14.97
CA LYS A 166 34.78 1.43 -14.05
C LYS A 166 35.80 2.37 -14.72
N ASP A 167 35.97 2.27 -16.03
CA ASP A 167 36.87 3.14 -16.79
C ASP A 167 36.35 4.59 -16.87
N ASN A 168 35.04 4.81 -16.70
CA ASN A 168 34.42 6.14 -16.72
C ASN A 168 34.36 6.80 -15.34
N GLY A 169 34.66 6.07 -14.27
CA GLY A 169 34.65 6.59 -12.90
C GLY A 169 34.50 5.48 -11.85
N PRO A 170 34.67 5.82 -10.55
CA PRO A 170 34.38 4.89 -9.49
C PRO A 170 32.87 4.63 -9.37
N GLU A 171 32.50 3.38 -9.07
CA GLU A 171 31.11 3.01 -8.75
C GLU A 171 30.68 3.71 -7.46
N LEU A 172 29.52 4.38 -7.49
CA LEU A 172 28.98 5.13 -6.37
C LEU A 172 28.39 4.20 -5.30
N SER A 173 28.47 4.62 -4.03
CA SER A 173 27.70 3.98 -2.97
C SER A 173 26.20 4.20 -3.16
N VAL A 174 25.38 3.23 -2.77
CA VAL A 174 23.92 3.33 -2.88
C VAL A 174 23.34 4.56 -2.17
N TRP A 175 24.00 5.05 -1.12
CA TRP A 175 23.58 6.24 -0.36
C TRP A 175 24.10 7.56 -0.94
N GLU A 176 25.05 7.52 -1.89
CA GLU A 176 25.60 8.68 -2.59
C GLU A 176 24.79 9.04 -3.85
N LEU A 177 23.87 8.17 -4.27
CA LEU A 177 22.97 8.43 -5.40
C LEU A 177 22.13 9.69 -5.14
N ASP A 178 22.13 10.60 -6.12
CA ASP A 178 21.28 11.79 -6.13
C ASP A 178 19.86 11.43 -6.54
N LEU A 179 18.95 11.42 -5.57
CA LEU A 179 17.55 11.06 -5.75
C LEU A 179 16.60 12.27 -5.61
N ARG A 180 17.12 13.50 -5.68
CA ARG A 180 16.31 14.72 -5.44
C ARG A 180 15.06 14.79 -6.34
N SER A 181 15.19 14.45 -7.62
CA SER A 181 14.08 14.44 -8.57
C SER A 181 13.08 13.30 -8.34
N GLN A 182 13.49 12.23 -7.67
CA GLN A 182 12.68 11.05 -7.39
C GLN A 182 12.11 11.05 -5.98
N PHE A 183 12.54 11.99 -5.13
CA PHE A 183 12.08 12.07 -3.75
C PHE A 183 10.56 12.33 -3.70
N PRO A 184 9.77 11.51 -3.00
CA PRO A 184 8.34 11.74 -2.85
C PRO A 184 8.03 12.88 -1.89
N PHE A 185 6.78 13.35 -1.93
CA PHE A 185 6.23 14.11 -0.81
C PHE A 185 6.36 13.30 0.49
N LEU A 186 6.61 14.00 1.59
CA LEU A 186 6.73 13.36 2.89
C LEU A 186 5.45 12.64 3.29
N PHE A 187 5.60 11.52 3.99
CA PHE A 187 4.52 10.71 4.51
C PHE A 187 3.63 10.03 3.44
N VAL A 188 4.17 9.77 2.24
CA VAL A 188 3.52 8.85 1.29
C VAL A 188 3.44 7.44 1.89
N PRO A 189 2.35 6.68 1.68
CA PRO A 189 2.23 5.34 2.23
C PRO A 189 3.38 4.42 1.78
N PHE A 190 3.68 4.46 0.47
CA PHE A 190 4.75 3.69 -0.15
C PHE A 190 5.14 4.30 -1.50
N ARG A 191 6.44 4.33 -1.82
CA ARG A 191 6.99 4.60 -3.15
C ARG A 191 8.24 3.76 -3.36
N GLU A 192 8.36 3.16 -4.53
CA GLU A 192 9.55 2.42 -4.95
C GLU A 192 10.07 2.98 -6.27
N VAL A 193 11.39 3.15 -6.37
CA VAL A 193 12.06 3.55 -7.61
C VAL A 193 13.30 2.68 -7.81
N ARG A 194 13.66 2.46 -9.08
CA ARG A 194 14.82 1.67 -9.48
C ARG A 194 15.75 2.55 -10.30
N GLU A 195 17.01 2.65 -9.89
CA GLU A 195 18.02 3.48 -10.52
C GLU A 195 19.30 2.68 -10.76
N SER A 196 19.87 2.79 -11.96
CA SER A 196 21.17 2.19 -12.25
C SER A 196 22.26 2.93 -11.49
N ILE A 197 23.15 2.18 -10.83
CA ILE A 197 24.33 2.76 -10.19
C ILE A 197 25.30 3.19 -11.30
N PRO A 198 25.69 4.47 -11.39
CA PRO A 198 26.65 4.94 -12.38
C PRO A 198 27.96 4.16 -12.31
N HIS A 199 28.58 3.96 -13.48
CA HIS A 199 29.87 3.27 -13.64
C HIS A 199 29.91 1.81 -13.13
N SER A 200 28.74 1.18 -12.93
CA SER A 200 28.63 -0.19 -12.41
C SER A 200 28.56 -1.26 -13.50
N GLU A 201 28.57 -0.89 -14.77
CA GLU A 201 28.41 -1.84 -15.87
C GLU A 201 29.69 -2.66 -16.07
N ILE A 202 29.53 -3.98 -16.17
CA ILE A 202 30.62 -4.93 -16.34
C ILE A 202 30.19 -5.96 -17.39
N ILE A 203 31.06 -6.22 -18.36
CA ILE A 203 30.87 -7.33 -19.29
C ILE A 203 31.43 -8.60 -18.66
N GLU A 204 30.56 -9.57 -18.42
CA GLU A 204 30.89 -10.87 -17.88
C GLU A 204 30.78 -11.94 -18.97
N LYS A 205 31.60 -12.99 -18.87
CA LYS A 205 31.43 -14.15 -19.75
C LYS A 205 30.10 -14.82 -19.44
N CYS A 206 29.33 -15.16 -20.47
CA CYS A 206 28.09 -15.89 -20.27
C CYS A 206 28.37 -17.22 -19.58
N SER A 207 27.76 -17.43 -18.41
CA SER A 207 27.90 -18.65 -17.61
C SER A 207 27.31 -19.87 -18.33
N GLY A 208 26.22 -19.69 -19.07
CA GLY A 208 25.54 -20.77 -19.80
C GLY A 208 26.38 -21.40 -20.91
N CYS A 209 27.15 -20.62 -21.65
CA CYS A 209 28.01 -21.11 -22.74
C CYS A 209 29.52 -20.96 -22.47
N ALA A 210 29.90 -20.58 -21.25
CA ALA A 210 31.28 -20.28 -20.85
C ALA A 210 32.01 -19.31 -21.81
N GLY A 211 31.32 -18.27 -22.27
CA GLY A 211 31.91 -17.30 -23.20
C GLY A 211 31.83 -17.65 -24.69
N ARG A 212 31.35 -18.84 -25.07
CA ARG A 212 31.40 -19.31 -26.48
C ARG A 212 30.32 -18.73 -27.39
N GLY A 213 29.20 -18.24 -26.85
CA GLY A 213 28.01 -17.86 -27.63
C GLY A 213 27.19 -19.05 -28.13
N GLU A 214 27.78 -20.24 -28.15
CA GLU A 214 27.15 -21.45 -28.67
C GLU A 214 27.25 -22.62 -27.68
N LEU A 215 26.27 -23.51 -27.75
CA LEU A 215 26.15 -24.73 -26.97
C LEU A 215 26.27 -25.93 -27.90
N VAL A 216 27.00 -26.95 -27.48
CA VAL A 216 27.14 -28.18 -28.25
C VAL A 216 25.79 -28.89 -28.31
N CYS A 217 25.38 -29.30 -29.51
CA CYS A 217 24.15 -30.07 -29.68
C CYS A 217 24.32 -31.45 -29.05
N ALA A 218 23.65 -31.68 -27.91
CA ALA A 218 23.69 -32.94 -27.20
C ALA A 218 23.25 -34.12 -28.07
N THR A 219 22.29 -33.93 -28.98
CA THR A 219 21.81 -34.97 -29.90
C THR A 219 22.88 -35.42 -30.90
N CYS A 220 23.79 -34.53 -31.30
CA CYS A 220 24.85 -34.85 -32.26
C CYS A 220 26.15 -35.33 -31.60
N ASN A 221 26.32 -35.05 -30.30
CA ASN A 221 27.59 -35.15 -29.60
C ASN A 221 27.44 -35.78 -28.20
N THR A 222 26.59 -36.81 -28.07
CA THR A 222 26.32 -37.52 -26.81
C THR A 222 27.57 -38.05 -26.11
N ASP A 223 28.60 -38.42 -26.88
CA ASP A 223 29.79 -39.16 -26.40
C ASP A 223 31.11 -38.44 -26.72
N GLN A 224 31.08 -37.12 -26.95
CA GLN A 224 32.28 -36.33 -27.28
C GLN A 224 32.92 -35.72 -26.05
N GLU A 225 34.26 -35.59 -26.09
CA GLU A 225 35.00 -34.84 -25.09
C GLU A 225 34.59 -33.36 -25.07
N PRO A 226 34.56 -32.71 -23.90
CA PRO A 226 34.24 -31.29 -23.80
C PRO A 226 35.18 -30.44 -24.66
N GLY A 227 34.63 -29.73 -25.65
CA GLY A 227 35.38 -28.83 -26.53
C GLY A 227 35.46 -29.27 -28.00
N HIS A 228 35.08 -30.50 -28.31
CA HIS A 228 34.94 -30.97 -29.69
C HIS A 228 33.47 -31.18 -30.05
N TYR A 229 33.10 -30.80 -31.28
CA TYR A 229 31.77 -31.04 -31.83
C TYR A 229 31.87 -31.51 -33.28
N LYS A 230 30.90 -32.32 -33.67
CA LYS A 230 30.77 -32.83 -35.03
C LYS A 230 29.79 -31.96 -35.80
N GLU A 231 30.29 -31.35 -36.87
CA GLU A 231 29.48 -30.68 -37.87
C GLU A 231 28.86 -31.69 -38.85
N ASN A 232 27.84 -31.25 -39.58
CA ASN A 232 27.17 -31.98 -40.65
C ASN A 232 26.63 -33.35 -40.24
N GLN A 233 26.27 -33.53 -38.97
CA GLN A 233 25.64 -34.76 -38.49
C GLN A 233 24.23 -34.89 -39.07
N MET A 234 24.06 -35.94 -39.87
CA MET A 234 22.82 -36.25 -40.56
C MET A 234 22.26 -37.56 -40.00
N THR A 235 20.96 -37.57 -39.71
CA THR A 235 20.25 -38.77 -39.25
C THR A 235 19.67 -39.53 -40.42
N GLN A 236 19.58 -40.85 -40.32
CA GLN A 236 18.92 -41.67 -41.34
C GLN A 236 17.45 -41.26 -41.46
N CYS A 237 16.97 -41.04 -42.68
CA CYS A 237 15.57 -40.72 -42.88
C CYS A 237 14.71 -41.90 -42.42
N SER A 238 13.87 -41.68 -41.41
CA SER A 238 13.02 -42.73 -40.84
C SER A 238 11.95 -43.24 -41.81
N THR A 239 11.60 -42.45 -42.83
CA THR A 239 10.58 -42.82 -43.82
C THR A 239 11.10 -43.77 -44.90
N CYS A 240 12.35 -43.62 -45.34
CA CYS A 240 12.94 -44.48 -46.37
C CYS A 240 14.09 -45.34 -45.84
N TYR A 241 14.33 -45.35 -44.53
CA TYR A 241 15.43 -46.06 -43.87
C TYR A 241 16.77 -45.90 -44.60
N GLY A 242 17.13 -44.67 -44.97
CA GLY A 242 18.43 -44.41 -45.63
C GLY A 242 18.47 -44.61 -47.15
N ARG A 243 17.44 -45.22 -47.77
CA ARG A 243 17.46 -45.50 -49.22
C ARG A 243 17.29 -44.27 -50.11
N GLY A 244 16.62 -43.23 -49.63
CA GLY A 244 16.20 -42.10 -50.47
C GLY A 244 14.99 -42.39 -51.36
N LEU A 245 14.57 -43.65 -51.44
CA LEU A 245 13.42 -44.12 -52.21
C LEU A 245 12.42 -44.86 -51.30
N ILE A 246 11.13 -44.81 -51.65
CA ILE A 246 10.04 -45.55 -51.01
C ILE A 246 9.58 -46.62 -52.01
N ALA A 247 9.75 -47.89 -51.61
CA ALA A 247 9.36 -49.04 -52.41
C ALA A 247 7.86 -49.34 -52.26
N HIS A 248 7.17 -49.49 -53.38
CA HIS A 248 5.75 -49.83 -53.45
C HIS A 248 5.54 -51.33 -53.68
N LYS A 249 4.34 -51.82 -53.36
CA LYS A 249 3.98 -53.25 -53.51
C LYS A 249 3.96 -53.73 -54.97
N ASP A 250 3.81 -52.80 -55.92
CA ASP A 250 3.83 -53.06 -57.36
C ASP A 250 5.25 -53.13 -57.94
N GLY A 251 6.28 -52.98 -57.10
CA GLY A 251 7.69 -53.01 -57.50
C GLY A 251 8.24 -51.68 -58.01
N SER A 252 7.43 -50.60 -58.03
CA SER A 252 7.89 -49.26 -58.37
C SER A 252 8.56 -48.56 -57.18
N ASP A 253 9.57 -47.73 -57.44
CA ASP A 253 10.23 -46.89 -56.44
C ASP A 253 9.84 -45.42 -56.68
N THR A 254 9.49 -44.71 -55.60
CA THR A 254 9.28 -43.26 -55.64
C THR A 254 10.31 -42.53 -54.79
N ILE A 255 10.68 -41.32 -55.22
CA ILE A 255 11.61 -40.49 -54.46
C ILE A 255 10.99 -40.16 -53.10
N CYS A 256 11.73 -40.41 -52.02
CA CYS A 256 11.29 -40.07 -50.68
C CYS A 256 11.22 -38.55 -50.54
N VAL A 257 10.00 -38.01 -50.50
CA VAL A 257 9.73 -36.56 -50.40
C VAL A 257 10.35 -35.97 -49.15
N LYS A 258 10.32 -36.70 -48.03
CA LYS A 258 10.81 -36.21 -46.73
C LYS A 258 12.30 -35.88 -46.73
N CYS A 259 13.12 -36.65 -47.45
CA CYS A 259 14.57 -36.41 -47.57
C CYS A 259 15.00 -35.94 -48.96
N ASN A 260 14.04 -35.69 -49.86
CA ASN A 260 14.26 -35.35 -51.26
C ASN A 260 15.29 -36.26 -51.95
N GLY A 261 15.14 -37.59 -51.79
CA GLY A 261 16.04 -38.57 -52.41
C GLY A 261 17.39 -38.79 -51.71
N LYS A 262 17.76 -38.00 -50.69
CA LYS A 262 19.09 -38.07 -50.06
C LYS A 262 19.28 -39.21 -49.07
N GLY A 263 18.18 -39.83 -48.61
CA GLY A 263 18.20 -40.89 -47.60
C GLY A 263 18.53 -40.43 -46.17
N LYS A 264 18.98 -39.18 -45.99
CA LYS A 264 19.36 -38.61 -44.69
C LYS A 264 18.66 -37.28 -44.44
N LEU A 265 18.39 -36.97 -43.19
CA LEU A 265 17.77 -35.72 -42.73
C LEU A 265 18.74 -34.96 -41.82
N PRO A 266 18.70 -33.61 -41.85
CA PRO A 266 19.49 -32.84 -40.91
C PRO A 266 19.06 -33.11 -39.48
N CYS A 267 19.96 -32.89 -38.52
CA CYS A 267 19.60 -32.99 -37.11
C CYS A 267 18.46 -32.02 -36.80
N GLY A 268 17.34 -32.52 -36.24
CA GLY A 268 16.18 -31.69 -35.92
C GLY A 268 16.45 -30.59 -34.89
N THR A 269 17.45 -30.78 -34.03
CA THR A 269 17.82 -29.82 -32.97
C THR A 269 18.72 -28.70 -33.48
N CYS A 270 19.78 -29.01 -34.24
CA CYS A 270 20.80 -28.04 -34.65
C CYS A 270 20.85 -27.74 -36.16
N GLY A 271 20.00 -28.39 -36.96
CA GLY A 271 20.03 -28.28 -38.42
C GLY A 271 21.33 -28.81 -39.03
N SER A 272 21.94 -29.82 -38.40
CA SER A 272 23.26 -30.38 -38.73
C SER A 272 24.47 -29.47 -38.45
N ARG A 273 24.31 -28.30 -37.83
CA ARG A 273 25.45 -27.45 -37.46
C ARG A 273 26.30 -28.02 -36.32
N GLY A 274 25.77 -28.96 -35.54
CA GLY A 274 26.43 -29.50 -34.35
C GLY A 274 26.44 -28.55 -33.15
N LEU A 275 26.06 -27.28 -33.36
CA LEU A 275 25.97 -26.22 -32.36
C LEU A 275 24.59 -25.58 -32.33
N LEU A 276 24.22 -25.09 -31.15
CA LEU A 276 23.01 -24.34 -30.86
C LEU A 276 23.40 -22.96 -30.38
N LYS A 277 22.69 -21.93 -30.84
CA LYS A 277 22.86 -20.57 -30.34
C LYS A 277 22.52 -20.57 -28.85
N CYS A 278 23.41 -20.03 -28.00
CA CYS A 278 23.12 -19.92 -26.58
C CYS A 278 21.95 -18.96 -26.38
N GLU A 279 20.90 -19.42 -25.71
CA GLU A 279 19.71 -18.61 -25.45
C GLU A 279 20.00 -17.51 -24.41
N THR A 280 20.79 -17.81 -23.39
CA THR A 280 21.12 -16.89 -22.28
C THR A 280 21.84 -15.62 -22.75
N CYS A 281 22.83 -15.73 -23.64
CA CYS A 281 23.53 -14.57 -24.21
C CYS A 281 23.10 -14.25 -25.65
N THR A 282 22.09 -14.93 -26.17
CA THR A 282 21.64 -14.78 -27.56
C THR A 282 22.78 -14.82 -28.58
N GLY A 283 23.75 -15.72 -28.37
CA GLY A 283 24.88 -15.91 -29.29
C GLY A 283 26.09 -15.00 -29.08
N SER A 284 26.05 -13.99 -28.21
CA SER A 284 27.17 -13.05 -28.06
C SER A 284 28.34 -13.61 -27.25
N GLY A 285 28.09 -14.64 -26.43
CA GLY A 285 29.06 -15.19 -25.48
C GLY A 285 29.25 -14.33 -24.22
N SER A 286 28.66 -13.14 -24.17
CA SER A 286 28.88 -12.17 -23.10
C SER A 286 27.56 -11.65 -22.53
N LEU A 287 27.56 -11.34 -21.25
CA LEU A 287 26.44 -10.73 -20.55
C LEU A 287 26.88 -9.37 -20.01
N LEU A 288 26.02 -8.37 -20.12
CA LEU A 288 26.18 -7.08 -19.46
C LEU A 288 25.55 -7.20 -18.08
N SER A 289 26.34 -6.96 -17.05
CA SER A 289 25.95 -6.98 -15.64
C SER A 289 25.98 -5.55 -15.12
N ARG A 290 24.94 -5.11 -14.43
CA ARG A 290 24.87 -3.77 -13.82
C ARG A 290 24.29 -3.81 -12.42
N SER A 291 24.78 -2.93 -11.55
CA SER A 291 24.20 -2.75 -10.22
C SER A 291 23.02 -1.79 -10.32
N VAL A 292 21.85 -2.20 -9.83
CA VAL A 292 20.63 -1.38 -9.78
C VAL A 292 20.26 -1.18 -8.31
N ALA A 293 20.13 0.08 -7.91
CA ALA A 293 19.60 0.45 -6.60
C ALA A 293 18.08 0.41 -6.64
N ILE A 294 17.47 -0.28 -5.68
CA ILE A 294 16.03 -0.22 -5.42
C ILE A 294 15.85 0.62 -4.16
N ILE A 295 15.14 1.74 -4.30
CA ILE A 295 14.91 2.70 -3.23
C ILE A 295 13.44 2.67 -2.85
N LYS A 296 13.16 2.46 -1.57
CA LYS A 296 11.81 2.35 -1.01
C LYS A 296 11.60 3.41 0.05
N TRP A 297 10.65 4.31 -0.19
CA TRP A 297 10.13 5.21 0.83
C TRP A 297 8.81 4.66 1.37
N LYS A 298 8.67 4.66 2.69
CA LYS A 298 7.48 4.11 3.36
C LYS A 298 7.14 4.93 4.59
N THR A 299 5.84 5.03 4.89
CA THR A 299 5.37 5.56 6.17
C THR A 299 4.92 4.43 7.06
N LEU A 300 5.54 4.32 8.23
CA LEU A 300 5.05 3.49 9.33
C LEU A 300 4.15 4.37 10.19
N SER A 301 2.89 3.99 10.36
CA SER A 301 1.93 4.79 11.14
C SER A 301 1.49 3.99 12.36
N THR A 302 1.62 4.59 13.54
CA THR A 302 0.99 4.07 14.76
C THR A 302 -0.11 5.02 15.19
N ARG A 303 -1.23 4.44 15.63
CA ARG A 303 -2.42 5.20 15.99
C ARG A 303 -2.98 4.70 17.30
N LYS A 304 -3.28 5.63 18.18
CA LYS A 304 -3.88 5.38 19.48
C LYS A 304 -5.19 6.14 19.59
N VAL A 305 -6.18 5.49 20.18
CA VAL A 305 -7.48 6.09 20.46
C VAL A 305 -7.67 6.10 21.97
N SER A 306 -8.07 7.24 22.50
CA SER A 306 -8.52 7.38 23.88
C SER A 306 -9.95 7.88 23.87
N ALA A 307 -10.89 6.94 24.06
CA ALA A 307 -12.30 7.21 24.15
C ALA A 307 -12.73 7.35 25.62
N THR A 308 -13.53 8.37 25.91
CA THR A 308 -14.22 8.50 27.20
C THR A 308 -15.16 7.31 27.43
N LYS A 309 -15.51 7.02 28.70
CA LYS A 309 -16.45 5.92 29.04
C LYS A 309 -17.77 5.99 28.26
N GLY A 310 -18.19 7.19 27.89
CA GLY A 310 -19.39 7.42 27.08
C GLY A 310 -19.31 6.81 25.68
N ALA A 311 -18.15 6.92 25.02
CA ALA A 311 -17.88 6.49 23.65
C ALA A 311 -17.23 5.09 23.53
N ALA A 312 -16.90 4.42 24.64
CA ALA A 312 -16.21 3.13 24.65
C ALA A 312 -16.95 1.97 23.93
N SER A 313 -18.24 2.14 23.60
CA SER A 313 -19.02 1.15 22.81
C SER A 313 -18.86 1.30 21.29
N VAL A 314 -18.18 2.35 20.83
CA VAL A 314 -17.88 2.61 19.43
C VAL A 314 -16.50 2.04 19.11
N PRO A 315 -16.35 1.20 18.06
CA PRO A 315 -15.06 0.64 17.67
C PRO A 315 -14.08 1.70 17.21
N ASP A 316 -12.79 1.46 17.48
CA ASP A 316 -11.72 2.37 17.11
C ASP A 316 -11.67 2.62 15.60
N GLU A 317 -12.03 1.64 14.76
CA GLU A 317 -12.06 1.76 13.30
C GLU A 317 -13.01 2.87 12.81
N VAL A 318 -14.09 3.15 13.56
CA VAL A 318 -14.99 4.26 13.27
C VAL A 318 -14.26 5.58 13.49
N PHE A 319 -13.51 5.69 14.58
CA PHE A 319 -12.68 6.87 14.85
C PHE A 319 -11.50 6.98 13.88
N HIS A 320 -10.94 5.87 13.38
CA HIS A 320 -9.92 5.82 12.32
C HIS A 320 -10.32 6.56 11.06
N ARG A 321 -11.59 6.45 10.67
CA ARG A 321 -12.11 7.07 9.46
C ARG A 321 -12.66 8.48 9.66
N SER A 322 -12.92 8.85 10.90
CA SER A 322 -13.59 10.11 11.23
C SER A 322 -12.63 11.29 11.17
N LYS A 323 -13.07 12.41 10.60
CA LYS A 323 -12.32 13.67 10.62
C LYS A 323 -12.52 14.37 11.97
N GLY A 324 -11.42 14.70 12.63
CA GLY A 324 -11.39 15.47 13.88
C GLY A 324 -10.66 16.81 13.72
N VAL A 325 -10.69 17.63 14.78
CA VAL A 325 -9.87 18.85 14.86
C VAL A 325 -8.47 18.48 15.32
N GLN A 326 -7.45 18.94 14.61
CA GLN A 326 -6.06 18.78 15.06
C GLN A 326 -5.79 19.74 16.22
N LEU A 327 -5.36 19.18 17.35
CA LEU A 327 -4.92 19.91 18.53
C LEU A 327 -3.41 20.19 18.46
N CYS A 328 -2.64 19.25 17.92
CA CYS A 328 -1.25 19.46 17.56
C CYS A 328 -0.90 18.75 16.24
N ASN A 329 0.10 19.29 15.56
CA ASN A 329 0.74 18.70 14.40
C ASN A 329 2.21 19.13 14.41
N THR A 330 3.07 18.27 14.94
CA THR A 330 4.50 18.53 15.08
C THR A 330 5.27 17.63 14.13
N GLN A 331 6.20 18.21 13.39
CA GLN A 331 7.08 17.49 12.48
C GLN A 331 8.53 17.70 12.91
N ALA A 332 9.29 16.61 13.04
CA ALA A 332 10.70 16.63 13.43
C ALA A 332 11.42 15.40 12.86
N HIS A 333 12.74 15.36 12.92
CA HIS A 333 13.47 14.11 12.61
C HIS A 333 13.05 12.97 13.55
N GLN A 334 12.90 13.29 14.84
CA GLN A 334 12.32 12.43 15.85
C GLN A 334 11.38 13.28 16.71
N CYS A 335 10.11 12.90 16.77
CA CYS A 335 9.11 13.63 17.54
C CYS A 335 9.22 13.30 19.04
N THR A 336 9.04 14.32 19.86
CA THR A 336 8.84 14.19 21.31
C THR A 336 7.37 14.40 21.66
N PRO A 337 6.94 14.03 22.88
CA PRO A 337 5.58 14.32 23.32
C PRO A 337 5.29 15.84 23.26
N ALA A 338 4.17 16.18 22.64
CA ALA A 338 3.63 17.54 22.64
C ALA A 338 3.21 17.97 24.04
N PHE A 339 3.40 19.26 24.34
CA PHE A 339 3.04 19.88 25.61
C PHE A 339 1.73 20.67 25.50
N PHE A 340 0.80 20.40 26.41
CA PHE A 340 -0.50 21.08 26.54
C PHE A 340 -0.58 21.71 27.94
N ALA A 341 -0.46 23.03 28.04
CA ALA A 341 -0.34 23.74 29.32
C ALA A 341 -1.49 23.43 30.30
N ASP A 342 -2.71 23.33 29.77
CA ASP A 342 -3.93 23.21 30.58
C ASP A 342 -4.49 21.78 30.62
N SER A 343 -3.77 20.76 30.10
CA SER A 343 -4.30 19.40 30.03
C SER A 343 -3.27 18.32 30.36
N PHE A 344 -3.31 17.82 31.60
CA PHE A 344 -2.52 16.66 32.01
C PHE A 344 -2.83 15.41 31.15
N PHE A 345 -4.11 15.19 30.84
CA PHE A 345 -4.56 14.09 30.01
C PHE A 345 -3.92 14.12 28.62
N LEU A 346 -3.94 15.27 27.93
CA LEU A 346 -3.35 15.37 26.59
C LEU A 346 -1.83 15.18 26.62
N ASN A 347 -1.13 15.67 27.65
CA ASN A 347 0.31 15.42 27.84
C ASN A 347 0.63 13.93 28.02
N MET A 348 -0.16 13.24 28.83
CA MET A 348 -0.01 11.80 29.06
C MET A 348 -0.30 11.02 27.78
N PHE A 349 -1.43 11.31 27.12
CA PHE A 349 -1.84 10.64 25.89
C PHE A 349 -0.83 10.85 24.76
N SER A 350 -0.32 12.07 24.61
CA SER A 350 0.78 12.43 23.73
C SER A 350 2.04 11.60 24.00
N SER A 351 2.38 11.41 25.28
CA SER A 351 3.53 10.58 25.68
C SER A 351 3.32 9.10 25.33
N GLU A 352 2.11 8.60 25.53
CA GLU A 352 1.73 7.22 25.18
C GLU A 352 1.80 6.96 23.67
N VAL A 353 1.35 7.91 22.84
CA VAL A 353 1.43 7.79 21.37
C VAL A 353 2.88 7.72 20.91
N ILE A 354 3.76 8.52 21.50
CA ILE A 354 5.21 8.49 21.21
C ILE A 354 5.87 7.22 21.74
N ALA A 355 5.42 6.66 22.86
CA ALA A 355 5.92 5.40 23.39
C ALA A 355 5.56 4.21 22.49
N ASP A 356 4.39 4.25 21.84
CA ASP A 356 3.93 3.26 20.86
C ASP A 356 4.55 3.47 19.46
N ARG A 357 5.77 4.04 19.38
CA ARG A 357 6.49 4.26 18.12
C ARG A 357 6.74 2.93 17.39
N ALA A 358 6.48 2.91 16.09
CA ALA A 358 6.73 1.74 15.25
C ALA A 358 8.22 1.35 15.26
N GLN A 359 8.47 0.04 15.29
CA GLN A 359 9.82 -0.48 15.09
C GLN A 359 10.25 -0.26 13.64
N VAL A 360 11.35 0.45 13.46
CA VAL A 360 11.93 0.73 12.14
C VAL A 360 12.88 -0.42 11.77
N PRO A 361 12.79 -1.00 10.57
CA PRO A 361 13.74 -2.01 10.10
C PRO A 361 15.18 -1.50 10.19
N THR A 362 16.13 -2.37 10.53
CA THR A 362 17.56 -1.99 10.64
C THR A 362 18.17 -1.56 9.30
N THR A 363 17.57 -1.96 8.18
CA THR A 363 17.93 -1.56 6.82
C THR A 363 17.39 -0.18 6.44
N ALA A 364 16.48 0.38 7.23
CA ALA A 364 15.81 1.64 6.96
C ALA A 364 16.44 2.80 7.72
N ARG A 365 16.48 3.97 7.09
CA ARG A 365 16.82 5.25 7.72
C ARG A 365 15.54 6.05 7.96
N VAL A 366 15.38 6.58 9.16
CA VAL A 366 14.29 7.53 9.47
C VAL A 366 14.64 8.86 8.81
N ILE A 367 13.73 9.40 8.01
CA ILE A 367 13.85 10.73 7.45
C ILE A 367 13.20 11.74 8.39
N CYS A 368 11.94 11.48 8.73
CA CYS A 368 11.11 12.43 9.46
C CYS A 368 9.96 11.72 10.15
N GLU A 369 9.58 12.23 11.32
CA GLU A 369 8.36 11.88 12.03
C GLU A 369 7.35 13.03 12.00
N ARG A 370 6.07 12.66 12.04
CA ARG A 370 4.94 13.58 12.22
C ARG A 370 4.02 13.05 13.32
N HIS A 371 3.91 13.83 14.39
CA HIS A 371 3.06 13.55 15.53
C HIS A 371 1.82 14.45 15.50
N ILE A 372 0.65 13.83 15.44
CA ILE A 372 -0.64 14.52 15.39
C ILE A 372 -1.50 14.04 16.54
N ILE A 373 -2.00 14.97 17.35
CA ILE A 373 -3.10 14.72 18.29
C ILE A 373 -4.33 15.45 17.74
N SER A 374 -5.45 14.74 17.66
CA SER A 374 -6.72 15.27 17.18
C SER A 374 -7.86 14.86 18.09
N VAL A 375 -8.93 15.65 18.09
CA VAL A 375 -10.18 15.35 18.80
C VAL A 375 -11.28 15.11 17.78
N VAL A 376 -11.95 13.98 17.92
CA VAL A 376 -13.16 13.62 17.18
C VAL A 376 -14.34 13.94 18.10
N PRO A 377 -15.21 14.90 17.74
CA PRO A 377 -16.42 15.15 18.50
C PRO A 377 -17.33 13.92 18.41
N VAL A 378 -17.84 13.46 19.54
CA VAL A 378 -18.77 12.33 19.59
C VAL A 378 -19.90 12.70 20.54
N THR A 379 -21.14 12.59 20.07
CA THR A 379 -22.32 12.82 20.91
C THR A 379 -23.05 11.51 21.11
N ARG A 380 -23.21 11.08 22.36
CA ARG A 380 -24.05 9.94 22.73
C ARG A 380 -25.47 10.44 22.98
N VAL A 381 -26.42 9.91 22.24
CA VAL A 381 -27.84 10.21 22.40
C VAL A 381 -28.53 8.98 22.95
N THR A 382 -29.24 9.14 24.07
CA THR A 382 -30.06 8.09 24.67
C THR A 382 -31.53 8.43 24.51
N MET A 383 -32.26 7.57 23.82
CA MET A 383 -33.71 7.70 23.62
C MET A 383 -34.45 6.66 24.47
N SER A 384 -35.59 7.04 25.03
CA SER A 384 -36.41 6.14 25.82
C SER A 384 -37.90 6.26 25.52
N HIS A 385 -38.61 5.14 25.67
CA HIS A 385 -40.05 5.06 25.61
C HIS A 385 -40.54 3.89 26.47
N ARG A 386 -41.42 4.19 27.44
CA ARG A 386 -41.88 3.23 28.45
C ARG A 386 -40.69 2.59 29.20
N ARG A 387 -40.56 1.27 29.17
CA ARG A 387 -39.48 0.50 29.84
C ARG A 387 -38.31 0.16 28.91
N GLN A 388 -38.26 0.74 27.71
CA GLN A 388 -37.20 0.49 26.75
C GLN A 388 -36.38 1.76 26.50
N SER A 389 -35.08 1.57 26.33
CA SER A 389 -34.14 2.60 25.91
C SER A 389 -33.13 2.02 24.93
N PHE A 390 -32.57 2.88 24.09
CA PHE A 390 -31.38 2.57 23.30
C PHE A 390 -30.55 3.85 23.17
N SER A 391 -29.26 3.66 22.90
CA SER A 391 -28.35 4.77 22.66
C SER A 391 -27.69 4.61 21.29
N PHE A 392 -27.39 5.74 20.67
CA PHE A 392 -26.61 5.82 19.45
C PHE A 392 -25.63 6.97 19.54
N TYR A 393 -24.71 7.01 18.59
CA TYR A 393 -23.57 7.91 18.59
C TYR A 393 -23.58 8.71 17.30
N ILE A 394 -23.30 10.00 17.39
CA ILE A 394 -23.06 10.87 16.25
C ILE A 394 -21.57 11.17 16.29
N VAL A 395 -20.84 10.77 15.24
CA VAL A 395 -19.38 10.75 15.22
C VAL A 395 -18.82 11.73 14.20
N GLY A 396 -17.89 12.57 14.66
CA GLY A 396 -17.15 13.50 13.83
C GLY A 396 -17.99 14.63 13.22
N TYR A 397 -17.33 15.48 12.44
CA TYR A 397 -18.01 16.58 11.72
C TYR A 397 -18.84 16.10 10.52
N SER A 398 -18.58 14.88 10.04
CA SER A 398 -19.43 14.21 9.06
C SER A 398 -20.79 13.83 9.65
N ARG A 399 -20.93 13.87 10.99
CA ARG A 399 -22.13 13.50 11.75
C ARG A 399 -22.61 12.09 11.42
N ASP A 400 -21.66 11.18 11.27
CA ASP A 400 -21.93 9.78 10.97
C ASP A 400 -22.62 9.12 12.17
N VAL A 401 -23.79 8.54 11.95
CA VAL A 401 -24.52 7.83 13.00
C VAL A 401 -23.95 6.43 13.16
N TYR A 402 -23.46 6.13 14.36
CA TYR A 402 -23.10 4.78 14.77
C TYR A 402 -24.11 4.27 15.79
N LEU A 403 -24.77 3.16 15.45
CA LEU A 403 -25.72 2.48 16.31
C LEU A 403 -25.27 1.02 16.41
N LYS A 404 -24.97 0.57 17.63
CA LYS A 404 -24.67 -0.85 17.89
C LYS A 404 -25.87 -1.70 17.47
N ASP A 405 -25.70 -2.99 17.21
CA ASP A 405 -26.75 -3.90 16.70
C ASP A 405 -27.98 -4.14 17.60
N TYR A 406 -28.37 -3.20 18.45
CA TYR A 406 -29.62 -3.23 19.19
C TYR A 406 -30.46 -2.00 18.83
N TYR A 407 -31.38 -2.17 17.86
CA TYR A 407 -32.41 -1.18 17.54
C TYR A 407 -33.79 -1.71 17.95
N PRO A 408 -34.62 -0.95 18.70
CA PRO A 408 -35.84 -1.48 19.32
C PRO A 408 -36.95 -1.92 18.35
N SER A 409 -36.98 -1.39 17.13
CA SER A 409 -37.99 -1.74 16.13
C SER A 409 -37.34 -2.46 14.96
N ARG A 410 -37.18 -3.77 15.11
CA ARG A 410 -36.75 -4.67 14.04
C ARG A 410 -37.89 -5.57 13.64
N TYR A 411 -38.39 -5.40 12.42
CA TYR A 411 -39.46 -6.22 11.88
C TYR A 411 -39.25 -6.46 10.39
N CYS A 412 -39.23 -7.73 9.99
CA CYS A 412 -38.91 -8.15 8.63
C CYS A 412 -40.02 -9.05 8.09
N TRP A 413 -40.66 -8.65 6.99
CA TRP A 413 -41.80 -9.36 6.38
C TRP A 413 -41.37 -10.55 5.49
N GLY A 414 -40.15 -11.06 5.62
CA GLY A 414 -39.70 -12.23 4.86
C GLY A 414 -39.22 -11.96 3.42
N LEU A 415 -39.38 -10.74 2.90
CA LEU A 415 -39.03 -10.36 1.52
C LEU A 415 -37.71 -9.57 1.40
N CYS A 416 -36.94 -9.47 2.49
CA CYS A 416 -35.70 -8.71 2.49
C CYS A 416 -34.47 -9.61 2.30
N PRO A 417 -33.45 -9.18 1.51
CA PRO A 417 -32.18 -9.91 1.34
C PRO A 417 -31.43 -10.22 2.65
N CYS A 418 -31.75 -9.57 3.77
CA CYS A 418 -31.09 -9.80 5.06
C CYS A 418 -31.37 -11.17 5.69
N LEU A 419 -32.30 -11.97 5.13
CA LEU A 419 -32.63 -13.31 5.61
C LEU A 419 -31.51 -14.34 5.37
N GLU A 420 -30.62 -14.12 4.40
CA GLU A 420 -29.45 -14.99 4.19
C GLU A 420 -28.39 -14.83 5.28
N TRP A 421 -28.31 -13.67 5.94
CA TRP A 421 -27.36 -13.38 7.02
C TRP A 421 -27.78 -13.98 8.38
N LEU A 422 -29.04 -14.37 8.54
CA LEU A 422 -29.58 -14.99 9.77
C LEU A 422 -29.45 -16.52 9.79
N LYS A 423 -28.85 -17.11 8.74
CA LYS A 423 -28.48 -18.53 8.69
C LYS A 423 -26.98 -18.71 8.98
N LEU A 424 -26.55 -18.45 10.20
CA LEU A 424 -25.27 -18.95 10.76
C LEU A 424 -25.43 -19.18 12.26
#